data_AF-A0A356KR65-F1
#
_entry.id   AF-A0A356KR65-F1
#
_cell.length_a   1.000
_cell.length_b   1.000
_cell.length_c   1.000
_cell.angle_alpha   90.00
_cell.angle_beta   90.00
_cell.angle_gamma   90.00
#
_symmetry.space_group_name_H-M   'P 1'
#
loop_
_entity.id
_entity.type
_entity.pdbx_description
1 polymer ?
#
loop_
_entity_poly.entity_id
_entity_poly.type
_entity_poly.pdbx_seq_one_letter_code
_entity_poly.pdbx_strand_id
1 'polypeptide(L)'
;MSDLDRRDFLRLASGLAAGLATGGLSGCTSPSASPDGQEPREQRGRGGGIDYARAKATPTICFGCTTHCGVIGWVQDERVRLIEGNPLDPNTLGTVCSKANGMVSYTYDPERILYPLLRVGKRGEGRWKRISWEEAYERIAARLRPIRQSGHPERFVFHYGRDKTKGFTSRFTNAFGTPNRLNRRSICSSNRRVPLMSFYGREFEWESQDLERTRYVINFGANPMEAHQGGLYLVRRLMDAKVERGAKLVTFEVRPSATASISDEFHTVRPASDGAIALAMARTIIDEGLADGAFWERWANVPLAEVRAELEPFTPAFAEAESGVPAAEITRIAREFAAAAPACTTISNRGSAKHYNGVQADRAIRMLDVLVGNVGRPGGFCLSTLRMWKERYGQWGLPTIDQPAPRPKGPRPVLRGSKHFAELPQEVQERVAGFPPEW
;
A
#
# COMPACT_ATOMS: atom_id res chain seq x y z
N MET A 1 10.18 6.75 37.47
CA MET A 1 10.79 7.70 36.52
C MET A 1 9.92 8.95 36.46
N SER A 2 9.80 9.65 37.58
CA SER A 2 8.95 10.81 37.77
C SER A 2 9.77 11.82 38.57
N ASP A 3 10.48 12.70 37.85
CA ASP A 3 11.05 13.98 38.28
C ASP A 3 12.23 14.37 37.37
N LEU A 4 11.94 14.58 36.09
CA LEU A 4 12.86 15.29 35.19
C LEU A 4 12.10 16.46 34.61
N ASP A 5 12.48 17.68 35.00
CA ASP A 5 11.87 18.88 34.46
C ASP A 5 12.57 19.33 33.15
N ARG A 6 11.95 20.28 32.45
CA ARG A 6 12.39 20.76 31.14
C ARG A 6 13.78 21.41 31.16
N ARG A 7 14.21 21.99 32.28
CA ARG A 7 15.57 22.54 32.49
C ARG A 7 16.59 21.43 32.69
N ASP A 8 16.25 20.35 33.37
CA ASP A 8 17.15 19.20 33.54
C ASP A 8 17.39 18.50 32.19
N PHE A 9 16.35 18.38 31.36
CA PHE A 9 16.49 17.87 30.00
C PHE A 9 17.41 18.74 29.12
N LEU A 10 17.28 20.06 29.18
CA LEU A 10 18.10 20.98 28.39
C LEU A 10 19.57 21.03 28.87
N ARG A 11 19.83 20.82 30.17
CA ARG A 11 21.18 20.66 30.72
C ARG A 11 21.84 19.36 30.27
N LEU A 12 21.08 18.25 30.25
CA LEU A 12 21.54 16.97 29.70
C LEU A 12 21.82 17.05 28.20
N ALA A 13 20.97 17.75 27.44
CA ALA A 13 21.15 17.93 26.00
C ALA A 13 22.36 18.82 25.65
N SER A 14 22.62 19.87 26.44
CA SER A 14 23.79 20.74 26.23
C SER A 14 25.11 20.09 26.68
N GLY A 15 25.09 19.23 27.69
CA GLY A 15 26.24 18.40 28.07
C GLY A 15 26.63 17.35 27.02
N LEU A 16 25.66 16.77 26.31
CA LEU A 16 25.92 15.83 25.22
C LEU A 16 26.46 16.51 23.95
N ALA A 17 26.09 17.77 23.69
CA ALA A 17 26.59 18.52 22.53
C ALA A 17 28.06 18.94 22.67
N ALA A 18 28.56 19.16 23.89
CA ALA A 18 29.96 19.52 24.14
C ALA A 18 30.92 18.31 24.17
N GLY A 19 30.43 17.10 24.46
CA GLY A 19 31.24 15.88 24.55
C GLY A 19 31.52 15.17 23.21
N LEU A 20 30.83 15.55 22.13
CA LEU A 20 30.94 14.88 20.82
C LEU A 20 31.97 15.52 19.87
N ALA A 21 32.63 16.61 20.28
CA ALA A 21 33.58 17.31 19.41
C ALA A 21 35.06 16.88 19.58
N THR A 22 35.47 16.21 20.66
CA THR A 22 36.92 15.94 20.90
C THR A 22 37.26 14.64 21.66
N GLY A 23 36.47 13.57 21.58
CA GLY A 23 36.83 12.33 22.29
C GLY A 23 36.20 11.07 21.71
N GLY A 24 37.04 10.16 21.21
CA GLY A 24 36.64 8.86 20.73
C GLY A 24 35.84 8.07 21.76
N LEU A 25 34.79 7.38 21.29
CA LEU A 25 33.99 6.43 22.04
C LEU A 25 34.86 5.27 22.54
N SER A 26 35.47 5.44 23.71
CA SER A 26 36.06 4.37 24.52
C SER A 26 35.57 4.54 25.94
N GLY A 27 34.54 3.78 26.31
CA GLY A 27 34.01 3.84 27.68
C GLY A 27 32.62 3.25 27.89
N CYS A 28 32.35 2.04 27.41
CA CYS A 28 31.29 1.19 27.95
C CYS A 28 31.85 -0.23 28.11
N THR A 29 32.60 -0.46 29.19
CA THR A 29 33.02 -1.80 29.59
C THR A 29 31.84 -2.52 30.25
N SER A 30 31.28 -3.51 29.56
CA SER A 30 30.32 -4.46 30.13
C SER A 30 30.99 -5.40 31.14
N PRO A 31 30.28 -5.94 32.14
CA PRO A 31 30.86 -6.88 33.09
C PRO A 31 31.22 -8.20 32.40
N SER A 32 32.37 -8.74 32.77
CA SER A 32 32.96 -10.00 32.32
C SER A 32 32.01 -11.19 32.47
N ALA A 33 31.77 -11.91 31.37
CA ALA A 33 31.20 -13.26 31.38
C ALA A 33 32.34 -14.31 31.37
N SER A 34 32.15 -15.37 32.14
CA SER A 34 33.06 -16.50 32.40
C SER A 34 33.58 -17.23 31.15
N PRO A 35 34.73 -17.95 31.27
CA PRO A 35 35.32 -18.68 30.15
C PRO A 35 34.70 -20.06 30.02
N ASP A 36 34.27 -20.42 28.80
CA ASP A 36 34.64 -21.68 28.13
C ASP A 36 33.84 -21.88 26.84
N GLY A 37 34.55 -22.22 25.77
CA GLY A 37 33.99 -22.99 24.65
C GLY A 37 33.24 -22.25 23.54
N GLN A 38 33.61 -21.02 23.17
CA GLN A 38 33.14 -20.46 21.89
C GLN A 38 34.18 -20.75 20.79
N GLU A 39 33.78 -21.56 19.80
CA GLU A 39 34.40 -21.59 18.47
C GLU A 39 34.69 -20.15 18.00
N PRO A 40 35.78 -19.92 17.23
CA PRO A 40 36.12 -18.57 16.80
C PRO A 40 34.92 -17.99 16.05
N ARG A 41 34.22 -17.05 16.69
CA ARG A 41 33.28 -16.17 16.02
C ARG A 41 34.09 -15.54 14.90
N GLU A 42 33.82 -15.93 13.66
CA GLU A 42 34.20 -15.17 12.49
C GLU A 42 34.01 -13.71 12.85
N GLN A 43 35.10 -12.93 12.81
CA GLN A 43 35.03 -11.50 12.98
C GLN A 43 33.96 -11.04 12.00
N ARG A 44 32.75 -10.76 12.50
CA ARG A 44 31.71 -10.11 11.73
C ARG A 44 32.29 -8.74 11.44
N GLY A 45 33.03 -8.67 10.33
CA GLY A 45 33.69 -7.45 9.91
C GLY A 45 32.65 -6.37 9.99
N ARG A 46 32.94 -5.31 10.76
CA ARG A 46 32.21 -4.05 10.69
C ARG A 46 32.08 -3.77 9.20
N GLY A 47 30.87 -3.94 8.67
CA GLY A 47 30.69 -4.11 7.23
C GLY A 47 31.25 -2.88 6.54
N GLY A 48 32.40 -3.04 5.89
CA GLY A 48 32.94 -1.99 5.03
C GLY A 48 31.89 -1.61 3.98
N GLY A 49 32.05 -0.42 3.40
CA GLY A 49 31.25 -0.01 2.24
C GLY A 49 31.25 -1.09 1.16
N ILE A 50 30.25 -1.05 0.29
CA ILE A 50 30.13 -2.04 -0.77
C ILE A 50 31.30 -1.92 -1.76
N ASP A 51 31.88 -3.06 -2.13
CA ASP A 51 32.91 -3.12 -3.16
C ASP A 51 32.24 -3.40 -4.51
N TYR A 52 31.95 -2.33 -5.25
CA TYR A 52 31.26 -2.42 -6.54
C TYR A 52 32.02 -3.23 -7.60
N ALA A 53 33.34 -3.45 -7.45
CA ALA A 53 34.09 -4.29 -8.39
C ALA A 53 33.79 -5.79 -8.21
N ARG A 54 33.34 -6.19 -7.01
CA ARG A 54 32.98 -7.58 -6.67
C ARG A 54 31.48 -7.79 -6.48
N ALA A 55 30.73 -6.72 -6.24
CA ALA A 55 29.29 -6.78 -6.05
C ALA A 55 28.56 -6.98 -7.38
N LYS A 56 27.56 -7.87 -7.37
CA LYS A 56 26.62 -8.08 -8.48
C LYS A 56 25.35 -7.27 -8.27
N ALA A 57 25.05 -6.36 -9.20
CA ALA A 57 23.75 -5.71 -9.28
C ALA A 57 22.67 -6.70 -9.72
N THR A 58 21.65 -6.92 -8.89
CA THR A 58 20.52 -7.81 -9.20
C THR A 58 19.21 -7.01 -9.20
N PRO A 59 18.62 -6.72 -10.36
CA PRO A 59 17.30 -6.10 -10.44
C PRO A 59 16.24 -6.97 -9.76
N THR A 60 15.45 -6.36 -8.88
CA THR A 60 14.38 -7.03 -8.15
C THR A 60 13.30 -6.03 -7.74
N ILE A 61 12.37 -6.46 -6.89
CA ILE A 61 11.20 -5.70 -6.48
C ILE A 61 11.22 -5.54 -4.96
N CYS A 62 11.06 -4.31 -4.48
CA CYS A 62 11.01 -4.03 -3.05
C CYS A 62 9.71 -4.59 -2.44
N PHE A 63 9.85 -5.26 -1.29
CA PHE A 63 8.75 -5.91 -0.60
C PHE A 63 8.32 -5.24 0.70
N GLY A 64 8.85 -4.06 1.00
CA GLY A 64 8.55 -3.31 2.23
C GLY A 64 7.15 -2.69 2.29
N CYS A 65 6.45 -2.51 1.16
CA CYS A 65 5.07 -2.03 1.15
C CYS A 65 4.28 -2.54 -0.07
N THR A 66 3.08 -1.98 -0.30
CA THR A 66 2.20 -2.31 -1.44
C THR A 66 2.71 -1.80 -2.79
N THR A 67 3.63 -0.82 -2.81
CA THR A 67 4.07 -0.14 -4.03
C THR A 67 4.89 -1.03 -4.95
N HIS A 68 5.69 -1.93 -4.37
CA HIS A 68 6.56 -2.81 -5.13
C HIS A 68 7.51 -2.05 -6.08
N CYS A 69 8.21 -1.02 -5.57
CA CYS A 69 9.18 -0.27 -6.35
C CYS A 69 10.24 -1.19 -6.97
N GLY A 70 10.65 -0.92 -8.21
CA GLY A 70 11.82 -1.55 -8.80
C GLY A 70 13.10 -1.11 -8.08
N VAL A 71 13.92 -2.08 -7.69
CA VAL A 71 15.16 -1.84 -6.92
C VAL A 71 16.29 -2.69 -7.48
N ILE A 72 17.52 -2.29 -7.17
CA ILE A 72 18.72 -3.09 -7.38
C ILE A 72 19.18 -3.60 -6.03
N GLY A 73 19.19 -4.92 -5.85
CA GLY A 73 19.87 -5.56 -4.72
C GLY A 73 21.32 -5.82 -5.10
N TRP A 74 22.26 -5.20 -4.39
CA TRP A 74 23.67 -5.45 -4.60
C TRP A 74 24.13 -6.64 -3.77
N VAL A 75 24.55 -7.70 -4.46
CA VAL A 75 24.95 -8.98 -3.88
C VAL A 75 26.47 -9.09 -3.86
N GLN A 76 27.06 -9.26 -2.69
CA GLN A 76 28.49 -9.49 -2.51
C GLN A 76 28.67 -10.57 -1.45
N ASP A 77 29.61 -11.49 -1.68
CA ASP A 77 29.88 -12.61 -0.76
C ASP A 77 28.58 -13.40 -0.44
N GLU A 78 27.81 -13.70 -1.50
CA GLU A 78 26.49 -14.38 -1.47
C GLU A 78 25.41 -13.70 -0.61
N ARG A 79 25.61 -12.43 -0.24
CA ARG A 79 24.67 -11.68 0.60
C ARG A 79 24.23 -10.41 -0.08
N VAL A 80 22.96 -10.05 0.10
CA VAL A 80 22.46 -8.71 -0.25
C VAL A 80 23.04 -7.73 0.77
N ARG A 81 23.90 -6.82 0.32
CA ARG A 81 24.58 -5.85 1.19
C ARG A 81 23.91 -4.47 1.16
N LEU A 82 23.29 -4.13 0.04
CA LEU A 82 22.67 -2.83 -0.21
C LEU A 82 21.47 -3.00 -1.14
N ILE A 83 20.46 -2.13 -0.97
CA ILE A 83 19.31 -2.03 -1.86
C ILE A 83 19.21 -0.57 -2.31
N GLU A 84 19.33 -0.33 -3.61
CA GLU A 84 19.16 1.00 -4.21
C GLU A 84 17.95 1.01 -5.15
N GLY A 85 17.47 2.18 -5.55
CA GLY A 85 16.43 2.25 -6.56
C GLY A 85 16.94 1.85 -7.93
N ASN A 86 16.09 1.18 -8.70
CA ASN A 86 16.40 0.88 -10.08
C ASN A 86 16.15 2.14 -10.94
N PRO A 87 17.16 2.73 -11.60
CA PRO A 87 16.98 3.90 -12.45
C PRO A 87 16.05 3.61 -13.65
N LEU A 88 15.88 2.34 -14.03
CA LEU A 88 15.00 1.90 -15.10
C LEU A 88 13.55 1.63 -14.62
N ASP A 89 13.25 1.74 -13.33
CA ASP A 89 11.86 1.64 -12.85
C ASP A 89 11.09 2.90 -13.25
N PRO A 90 10.08 2.83 -14.14
CA PRO A 90 9.41 4.02 -14.68
C PRO A 90 8.61 4.78 -13.62
N ASN A 91 8.32 4.14 -12.48
CA ASN A 91 7.56 4.74 -11.40
C ASN A 91 8.47 5.58 -10.50
N THR A 92 9.62 5.04 -10.09
CA THR A 92 10.49 5.73 -9.12
C THR A 92 11.73 6.37 -9.71
N LEU A 93 12.13 6.02 -10.94
CA LEU A 93 13.35 6.48 -11.61
C LEU A 93 14.57 6.49 -10.68
N GLY A 94 14.79 5.39 -9.97
CA GLY A 94 15.93 5.24 -9.05
C GLY A 94 15.69 5.79 -7.63
N THR A 95 14.57 6.45 -7.35
CA THR A 95 14.24 6.86 -5.98
C THR A 95 13.71 5.70 -5.14
N VAL A 96 14.08 5.66 -3.86
CA VAL A 96 13.61 4.68 -2.88
C VAL A 96 13.40 5.33 -1.51
N CYS A 97 12.49 4.77 -0.72
CA CYS A 97 12.27 5.20 0.66
C CYS A 97 13.19 4.45 1.65
N SER A 98 13.33 4.99 2.86
CA SER A 98 14.12 4.38 3.95
C SER A 98 13.74 2.92 4.25
N LYS A 99 12.47 2.56 4.11
CA LYS A 99 12.00 1.17 4.28
C LYS A 99 12.67 0.20 3.28
N ALA A 100 12.91 0.63 2.05
CA ALA A 100 13.57 -0.21 1.05
C ALA A 100 15.02 -0.51 1.44
N ASN A 101 15.77 0.52 1.88
CA ASN A 101 17.12 0.36 2.41
C ASN A 101 17.14 -0.61 3.61
N GLY A 102 16.17 -0.48 4.52
CA GLY A 102 16.02 -1.36 5.69
C GLY A 102 15.62 -2.81 5.38
N MET A 103 15.21 -3.15 4.15
CA MET A 103 14.79 -4.53 3.82
C MET A 103 15.92 -5.55 3.88
N VAL A 104 17.20 -5.11 3.84
CA VAL A 104 18.35 -5.99 4.09
C VAL A 104 18.24 -6.64 5.47
N SER A 105 17.85 -5.86 6.49
CA SER A 105 17.68 -6.35 7.87
C SER A 105 16.55 -7.38 7.97
N TYR A 106 15.48 -7.24 7.18
CA TYR A 106 14.38 -8.22 7.17
C TYR A 106 14.84 -9.61 6.73
N THR A 107 15.75 -9.68 5.74
CA THR A 107 16.29 -10.96 5.27
C THR A 107 17.22 -11.59 6.31
N TYR A 108 17.99 -10.79 7.03
CA TYR A 108 19.02 -11.28 7.96
C TYR A 108 18.66 -11.10 9.44
N ASP A 109 17.37 -10.95 9.73
CA ASP A 109 16.86 -10.87 11.09
C ASP A 109 17.30 -12.11 11.89
N PRO A 110 17.96 -11.96 13.04
CA PRO A 110 18.43 -13.08 13.85
C PRO A 110 17.29 -13.96 14.38
N GLU A 111 16.05 -13.44 14.46
CA GLU A 111 14.86 -14.18 14.91
C GLU A 111 14.04 -14.78 13.76
N ARG A 112 14.56 -14.73 12.53
CA ARG A 112 13.86 -15.30 11.36
C ARG A 112 13.61 -16.79 11.55
N ILE A 113 12.37 -17.22 11.32
CA ILE A 113 11.99 -18.64 11.37
C ILE A 113 12.63 -19.37 10.18
N LEU A 114 13.59 -20.25 10.46
CA LEU A 114 14.35 -21.00 9.44
C LEU A 114 13.79 -22.41 9.16
N TYR A 115 12.99 -22.94 10.09
CA TYR A 115 12.51 -24.33 10.05
C TYR A 115 11.04 -24.42 10.45
N PRO A 116 10.30 -25.43 9.97
CA PRO A 116 8.99 -25.77 10.52
C PRO A 116 9.05 -26.07 12.02
N LEU A 117 8.05 -25.59 12.76
CA LEU A 117 7.95 -25.73 14.21
C LEU A 117 6.61 -26.36 14.61
N LEU A 118 6.65 -27.36 15.49
CA LEU A 118 5.51 -28.00 16.11
C LEU A 118 5.30 -27.47 17.53
N ARG A 119 4.08 -27.05 17.86
CA ARG A 119 3.73 -26.72 19.25
C ARG A 119 3.67 -27.99 20.08
N VAL A 120 4.44 -28.07 21.16
CA VAL A 120 4.48 -29.23 22.08
C VAL A 120 3.91 -28.93 23.47
N GLY A 121 3.56 -27.68 23.76
CA GLY A 121 2.88 -27.26 24.99
C GLY A 121 1.46 -26.73 24.78
N LYS A 122 0.84 -26.21 25.84
CA LYS A 122 -0.45 -25.52 25.75
C LYS A 122 -0.31 -24.25 24.89
N ARG A 123 -1.40 -23.82 24.27
CA ARG A 123 -1.43 -22.58 23.49
C ARG A 123 -1.07 -21.41 24.40
N GLY A 124 -0.09 -20.61 23.99
CA GLY A 124 0.41 -19.46 24.76
C GLY A 124 1.72 -19.72 25.52
N GLU A 125 2.13 -20.98 25.71
CA GLU A 125 3.35 -21.30 26.48
C GLU A 125 4.66 -21.08 25.71
N GLY A 126 4.61 -20.82 24.40
CA GLY A 126 5.81 -20.64 23.58
C GLY A 126 6.68 -21.90 23.41
N ARG A 127 6.17 -23.10 23.75
CA ARG A 127 6.92 -24.36 23.63
C ARG A 127 6.83 -24.95 22.22
N TRP A 128 7.94 -24.89 21.49
CA TRP A 128 8.07 -25.34 20.11
C TRP A 128 9.18 -26.37 19.93
N LYS A 129 8.94 -27.36 19.06
CA LYS A 129 9.92 -28.36 18.62
C LYS A 129 10.13 -28.22 17.12
N ARG A 130 11.38 -28.19 16.66
CA ARG A 130 11.71 -28.25 15.23
C ARG A 130 11.30 -29.60 14.64
N ILE A 131 10.68 -29.57 13.47
CA ILE A 131 10.29 -30.76 12.69
C ILE A 131 10.77 -30.62 11.23
N SER A 132 10.74 -31.71 10.47
CA SER A 132 11.03 -31.67 9.02
C SER A 132 9.86 -31.07 8.24
N TRP A 133 10.11 -30.73 6.97
CA TRP A 133 9.05 -30.27 6.07
C TRP A 133 8.07 -31.38 5.76
N GLU A 134 8.55 -32.61 5.57
CA GLU A 134 7.74 -33.80 5.32
C GLU A 134 6.76 -34.03 6.49
N GLU A 135 7.27 -34.01 7.72
CA GLU A 135 6.42 -34.16 8.92
C GLU A 135 5.39 -33.02 9.03
N ALA A 136 5.78 -31.78 8.72
CA ALA A 136 4.87 -30.65 8.74
C ALA A 136 3.73 -30.82 7.72
N TYR A 137 4.05 -31.24 6.50
CA TYR A 137 3.06 -31.46 5.44
C TYR A 137 2.14 -32.63 5.77
N GLU A 138 2.67 -33.76 6.23
CA GLU A 138 1.87 -34.92 6.63
C GLU A 138 0.88 -34.57 7.73
N ARG A 139 1.34 -33.86 8.77
CA ARG A 139 0.48 -33.42 9.88
C ARG A 139 -0.63 -32.48 9.42
N ILE A 140 -0.32 -31.50 8.57
CA ILE A 140 -1.32 -30.58 8.03
C ILE A 140 -2.32 -31.34 7.16
N ALA A 141 -1.85 -32.20 6.26
CA ALA A 141 -2.69 -33.00 5.38
C ALA A 141 -3.60 -33.95 6.17
N ALA A 142 -3.09 -34.61 7.22
CA ALA A 142 -3.86 -35.49 8.09
C ALA A 142 -5.00 -34.75 8.83
N ARG A 143 -4.85 -33.44 9.09
CA ARG A 143 -5.91 -32.61 9.69
C ARG A 143 -6.91 -32.09 8.67
N LEU A 144 -6.46 -31.76 7.47
CA LEU A 144 -7.32 -31.25 6.41
C LEU A 144 -8.14 -32.35 5.72
N ARG A 145 -7.61 -33.57 5.64
CA ARG A 145 -8.23 -34.73 4.98
C ARG A 145 -9.64 -35.06 5.52
N PRO A 146 -9.85 -35.23 6.84
CA PRO A 146 -11.18 -35.52 7.37
C PRO A 146 -12.19 -34.40 7.12
N ILE A 147 -11.77 -33.12 7.13
CA ILE A 147 -12.66 -31.98 6.86
C ILE A 147 -13.21 -32.05 5.44
N ARG A 148 -12.36 -32.41 4.47
CA ARG A 148 -12.78 -32.60 3.08
C ARG A 148 -13.67 -33.84 2.92
N GLN A 149 -13.24 -34.98 3.48
CA GLN A 149 -13.96 -36.25 3.38
C GLN A 149 -15.34 -36.22 4.07
N SER A 150 -15.52 -35.38 5.08
CA SER A 150 -16.84 -35.23 5.74
C SER A 150 -17.86 -34.45 4.89
N GLY A 151 -17.51 -34.01 3.68
CA GLY A 151 -18.39 -33.19 2.83
C GLY A 151 -18.57 -31.74 3.32
N HIS A 152 -17.73 -31.28 4.26
CA HIS A 152 -17.83 -29.96 4.90
C HIS A 152 -16.56 -29.11 4.71
N PRO A 153 -16.11 -28.87 3.46
CA PRO A 153 -14.88 -28.13 3.20
C PRO A 153 -14.92 -26.68 3.69
N GLU A 154 -16.10 -26.09 3.89
CA GLU A 154 -16.29 -24.76 4.46
C GLU A 154 -15.75 -24.63 5.90
N ARG A 155 -15.61 -25.73 6.63
CA ARG A 155 -15.01 -25.70 7.99
C ARG A 155 -13.53 -25.33 7.99
N PHE A 156 -12.86 -25.41 6.83
CA PHE A 156 -11.50 -24.94 6.67
C PHE A 156 -11.49 -23.45 6.30
N VAL A 157 -10.86 -22.63 7.16
CA VAL A 157 -10.64 -21.21 6.90
C VAL A 157 -9.17 -20.98 6.51
N PHE A 158 -8.94 -20.41 5.33
CA PHE A 158 -7.61 -19.97 4.90
C PHE A 158 -7.50 -18.45 5.07
N HIS A 159 -6.75 -18.02 6.08
CA HIS A 159 -6.51 -16.60 6.36
C HIS A 159 -5.10 -16.19 5.92
N TYR A 160 -4.99 -15.12 5.14
CA TYR A 160 -3.70 -14.61 4.69
C TYR A 160 -3.58 -13.09 4.78
N GLY A 161 -2.37 -12.66 5.14
CA GLY A 161 -1.97 -11.26 5.09
C GLY A 161 -1.53 -10.89 3.68
N ARG A 162 -0.22 -10.90 3.43
CA ARG A 162 0.36 -10.54 2.13
C ARG A 162 0.48 -11.76 1.24
N ASP A 163 -0.47 -11.92 0.33
CA ASP A 163 -0.36 -12.88 -0.75
C ASP A 163 0.48 -12.32 -1.89
N LYS A 164 1.62 -12.97 -2.15
CA LYS A 164 2.52 -12.74 -3.29
C LYS A 164 2.65 -13.98 -4.16
N THR A 165 1.81 -14.98 -3.90
CA THR A 165 1.88 -16.29 -4.55
C THR A 165 1.30 -16.27 -5.96
N LYS A 166 0.79 -15.14 -6.48
CA LYS A 166 0.21 -15.05 -7.85
C LYS A 166 -0.89 -16.10 -8.10
N GLY A 167 -1.77 -16.30 -7.13
CA GLY A 167 -2.99 -17.11 -7.29
C GLY A 167 -2.88 -18.56 -6.80
N PHE A 168 -1.74 -19.00 -6.26
CA PHE A 168 -1.64 -20.32 -5.62
C PHE A 168 -2.61 -20.46 -4.45
N THR A 169 -2.79 -19.42 -3.62
CA THR A 169 -3.80 -19.45 -2.55
C THR A 169 -5.19 -19.77 -3.09
N SER A 170 -5.65 -19.05 -4.11
CA SER A 170 -6.94 -19.30 -4.74
C SER A 170 -7.03 -20.69 -5.37
N ARG A 171 -5.97 -21.15 -6.06
CA ARG A 171 -5.91 -22.50 -6.64
C ARG A 171 -6.08 -23.57 -5.56
N PHE A 172 -5.30 -23.48 -4.48
CA PHE A 172 -5.35 -24.42 -3.37
C PHE A 172 -6.73 -24.46 -2.71
N THR A 173 -7.29 -23.31 -2.33
CA THR A 173 -8.59 -23.27 -1.66
C THR A 173 -9.74 -23.69 -2.56
N ASN A 174 -9.68 -23.38 -3.87
CA ASN A 174 -10.65 -23.86 -4.85
C ASN A 174 -10.58 -25.39 -4.97
N ALA A 175 -9.37 -25.95 -5.08
CA ALA A 175 -9.18 -27.39 -5.16
C ALA A 175 -9.67 -28.10 -3.89
N PHE A 176 -9.39 -27.53 -2.71
CA PHE A 176 -9.89 -28.03 -1.44
C PHE A 176 -11.42 -27.91 -1.31
N GLY A 177 -12.03 -26.94 -2.00
CA GLY A 177 -13.48 -26.70 -1.98
C GLY A 177 -13.94 -25.71 -0.91
N THR A 178 -13.03 -25.00 -0.22
CA THR A 178 -13.44 -24.01 0.78
C THR A 178 -13.75 -22.65 0.14
N PRO A 179 -14.91 -22.04 0.45
CA PRO A 179 -15.19 -20.66 0.12
C PRO A 179 -14.49 -19.68 1.08
N ASN A 180 -14.05 -20.14 2.25
CA ASN A 180 -13.62 -19.29 3.36
C ASN A 180 -12.16 -18.84 3.23
N ARG A 181 -11.95 -17.89 2.31
CA ARG A 181 -10.69 -17.15 2.12
C ARG A 181 -10.78 -15.78 2.76
N LEU A 182 -10.17 -15.65 3.93
CA LEU A 182 -10.07 -14.37 4.60
C LEU A 182 -8.78 -13.69 4.15
N ASN A 183 -8.90 -12.45 3.68
CA ASN A 183 -7.77 -11.63 3.29
C ASN A 183 -7.74 -10.35 4.13
N ARG A 184 -6.59 -9.69 4.19
CA ARG A 184 -6.46 -8.42 4.93
C ARG A 184 -7.12 -7.19 4.25
N ARG A 185 -7.79 -7.31 3.10
CA ARG A 185 -8.24 -6.14 2.31
C ARG A 185 -9.30 -5.33 3.07
N SER A 186 -10.18 -5.99 3.82
CA SER A 186 -11.18 -5.37 4.70
C SER A 186 -10.55 -4.37 5.67
N ILE A 187 -9.51 -4.80 6.38
CA ILE A 187 -8.75 -3.92 7.29
C ILE A 187 -7.84 -2.92 6.55
N CYS A 188 -7.49 -3.19 5.29
CA CYS A 188 -6.50 -2.41 4.54
C CYS A 188 -7.10 -1.31 3.65
N SER A 189 -7.86 -1.64 2.61
CA SER A 189 -8.17 -0.70 1.52
C SER A 189 -9.58 -0.84 0.92
N SER A 190 -10.44 -1.72 1.43
CA SER A 190 -11.80 -1.89 0.89
C SER A 190 -12.58 -0.56 0.86
N ASN A 191 -12.60 0.18 1.96
CA ASN A 191 -13.37 1.43 2.06
C ASN A 191 -12.98 2.47 1.02
N ARG A 192 -11.68 2.56 0.68
CA ARG A 192 -11.17 3.52 -0.33
C ARG A 192 -11.48 3.10 -1.76
N ARG A 193 -11.61 1.79 -2.02
CA ARG A 193 -11.89 1.25 -3.36
C ARG A 193 -13.36 1.34 -3.73
N VAL A 194 -14.26 1.14 -2.77
CA VAL A 194 -15.73 1.18 -3.01
C VAL A 194 -16.19 2.47 -3.70
N PRO A 195 -15.75 3.68 -3.30
CA PRO A 195 -16.06 4.94 -3.98
C PRO A 195 -15.66 4.94 -5.46
N LEU A 196 -14.43 4.53 -5.77
CA LEU A 196 -13.94 4.46 -7.16
C LEU A 196 -14.74 3.46 -7.99
N MET A 197 -15.07 2.30 -7.39
CA MET A 197 -15.89 1.29 -8.05
C MET A 197 -17.33 1.78 -8.28
N SER A 198 -17.90 2.55 -7.36
CA SER A 198 -19.25 3.09 -7.51
C SER A 198 -19.36 4.24 -8.51
N PHE A 199 -18.35 5.10 -8.62
CA PHE A 199 -18.36 6.22 -9.56
C PHE A 199 -17.95 5.81 -10.98
N TYR A 200 -17.01 4.87 -11.13
CA TYR A 200 -16.42 4.55 -12.44
C TYR A 200 -16.76 3.14 -12.94
N GLY A 201 -17.57 2.38 -12.20
CA GLY A 201 -18.12 1.09 -12.62
C GLY A 201 -17.08 -0.01 -12.88
N ARG A 202 -15.86 0.12 -12.32
CA ARG A 202 -14.74 -0.79 -12.58
C ARG A 202 -13.96 -1.08 -11.31
N GLU A 203 -13.35 -2.25 -11.23
CA GLU A 203 -12.37 -2.57 -10.18
C GLU A 203 -11.15 -1.65 -10.30
N PHE A 204 -11.20 -0.53 -9.59
CA PHE A 204 -10.07 0.36 -9.41
C PHE A 204 -9.22 -0.13 -8.25
N GLU A 205 -7.96 -0.44 -8.54
CA GLU A 205 -7.04 -0.83 -7.48
C GLU A 205 -6.62 0.38 -6.64
N TRP A 206 -6.28 1.51 -7.29
CA TRP A 206 -5.71 2.73 -6.70
C TRP A 206 -6.05 3.97 -7.54
N GLU A 207 -5.97 5.15 -6.93
CA GLU A 207 -6.01 6.43 -7.64
C GLU A 207 -4.72 6.66 -8.43
N SER A 208 -4.86 7.29 -9.60
CA SER A 208 -3.75 7.83 -10.37
C SER A 208 -4.12 9.23 -10.77
N GLN A 209 -3.37 10.21 -10.30
CA GLN A 209 -3.52 11.60 -10.69
C GLN A 209 -2.45 11.97 -11.70
N ASP A 210 -2.77 12.83 -12.68
CA ASP A 210 -1.78 13.40 -13.61
C ASP A 210 -1.02 14.55 -12.93
N LEU A 211 -0.38 14.24 -11.79
CA LEU A 211 0.25 15.24 -10.92
C LEU A 211 1.29 16.08 -11.66
N GLU A 212 1.99 15.51 -12.64
CA GLU A 212 2.95 16.24 -13.48
C GLU A 212 2.32 17.45 -14.18
N ARG A 213 0.99 17.45 -14.41
CA ARG A 213 0.26 18.55 -15.04
C ARG A 213 -0.71 19.27 -14.10
N THR A 214 -0.97 18.74 -12.92
CA THR A 214 -1.86 19.35 -11.91
C THR A 214 -1.32 20.70 -11.44
N ARG A 215 -2.22 21.64 -11.19
CA ARG A 215 -1.98 22.97 -10.62
C ARG A 215 -2.58 23.15 -9.23
N TYR A 216 -3.61 22.38 -8.88
CA TYR A 216 -4.27 22.47 -7.59
C TYR A 216 -4.64 21.09 -7.03
N VAL A 217 -4.20 20.79 -5.82
CA VAL A 217 -4.44 19.52 -5.14
C VAL A 217 -5.13 19.77 -3.81
N ILE A 218 -6.23 19.05 -3.57
CA ILE A 218 -6.84 18.96 -2.24
C ILE A 218 -6.58 17.58 -1.67
N ASN A 219 -5.88 17.51 -0.55
CA ASN A 219 -5.56 16.28 0.14
C ASN A 219 -6.42 16.10 1.39
N PHE A 220 -7.17 15.00 1.46
CA PHE A 220 -7.97 14.60 2.62
C PHE A 220 -7.32 13.42 3.33
N GLY A 221 -6.54 13.73 4.37
CA GLY A 221 -5.94 12.74 5.29
C GLY A 221 -5.00 11.71 4.64
N ALA A 222 -4.51 11.96 3.42
CA ALA A 222 -3.50 11.11 2.80
C ALA A 222 -2.08 11.60 3.14
N ASN A 223 -1.15 10.65 3.26
CA ASN A 223 0.22 10.92 3.69
C ASN A 223 1.29 10.47 2.69
N PRO A 224 1.32 10.99 1.44
CA PRO A 224 2.34 10.66 0.45
C PRO A 224 3.78 10.73 0.98
N MET A 225 4.10 11.72 1.81
CA MET A 225 5.47 11.90 2.34
C MET A 225 5.89 10.86 3.39
N GLU A 226 4.96 10.09 3.96
CA GLU A 226 5.26 9.09 5.00
C GLU A 226 4.83 7.66 4.59
N ALA A 227 3.56 7.54 4.21
CA ALA A 227 2.89 6.30 3.91
C ALA A 227 1.65 6.55 3.04
N HIS A 228 1.74 6.17 1.76
CA HIS A 228 0.60 6.26 0.86
C HIS A 228 0.49 5.02 -0.03
N GLN A 229 -0.75 4.57 -0.23
CA GLN A 229 -1.07 3.47 -1.13
C GLN A 229 -1.42 4.02 -2.52
N GLY A 230 -0.37 4.41 -3.24
CA GLY A 230 -0.44 5.02 -4.59
C GLY A 230 0.96 5.19 -5.19
N GLY A 231 1.94 4.48 -4.64
CA GLY A 231 3.32 4.47 -5.12
C GLY A 231 4.19 5.66 -4.72
N LEU A 232 5.51 5.46 -4.79
CA LEU A 232 6.49 6.55 -4.60
C LEU A 232 6.47 7.52 -5.79
N TYR A 233 5.98 7.07 -6.96
CA TYR A 233 5.78 7.92 -8.13
C TYR A 233 4.84 9.09 -7.84
N LEU A 234 3.81 8.89 -7.02
CA LEU A 234 2.85 9.94 -6.68
C LEU A 234 3.55 11.07 -5.90
N VAL A 235 4.41 10.71 -4.95
CA VAL A 235 5.20 11.66 -4.16
C VAL A 235 6.11 12.48 -5.06
N ARG A 236 6.87 11.80 -5.92
CA ARG A 236 7.80 12.47 -6.83
C ARG A 236 7.07 13.43 -7.76
N ARG A 237 6.02 12.97 -8.43
CA ARG A 237 5.23 13.80 -9.34
C ARG A 237 4.54 14.96 -8.63
N LEU A 238 4.09 14.77 -7.38
CA LEU A 238 3.57 15.86 -6.55
C LEU A 238 4.65 16.91 -6.30
N MET A 239 5.85 16.50 -5.90
CA MET A 239 6.97 17.42 -5.66
C MET A 239 7.39 18.14 -6.94
N ASP A 240 7.50 17.43 -8.07
CA ASP A 240 7.81 18.03 -9.37
C ASP A 240 6.73 19.08 -9.75
N ALA A 241 5.44 18.78 -9.53
CA ALA A 241 4.36 19.73 -9.78
C ALA A 241 4.47 20.99 -8.91
N LYS A 242 4.78 20.82 -7.63
CA LYS A 242 4.93 21.94 -6.69
C LYS A 242 6.12 22.81 -7.02
N VAL A 243 7.30 22.19 -7.19
CA VAL A 243 8.57 22.91 -7.36
C VAL A 243 8.68 23.52 -8.76
N GLU A 244 8.37 22.76 -9.81
CA GLU A 244 8.60 23.21 -11.19
C GLU A 244 7.44 24.02 -11.77
N ARG A 245 6.23 23.89 -11.21
CA ARG A 245 5.00 24.45 -11.81
C ARG A 245 4.15 25.27 -10.84
N GLY A 246 4.58 25.41 -9.59
CA GLY A 246 3.85 26.15 -8.57
C GLY A 246 2.50 25.54 -8.23
N ALA A 247 2.36 24.20 -8.33
CA ALA A 247 1.11 23.55 -7.95
C ALA A 247 0.81 23.78 -6.45
N LYS A 248 -0.42 24.19 -6.16
CA LYS A 248 -0.90 24.41 -4.80
C LYS A 248 -1.42 23.10 -4.20
N LEU A 249 -1.07 22.83 -2.96
CA LEU A 249 -1.48 21.68 -2.16
C LEU A 249 -2.12 22.18 -0.87
N VAL A 250 -3.42 21.96 -0.76
CA VAL A 250 -4.21 22.21 0.46
C VAL A 250 -4.47 20.87 1.14
N THR A 251 -4.14 20.77 2.43
CA THR A 251 -4.29 19.52 3.20
C THR A 251 -5.23 19.68 4.38
N PHE A 252 -6.25 18.83 4.42
CA PHE A 252 -7.09 18.57 5.59
C PHE A 252 -6.56 17.33 6.31
N GLU A 253 -6.10 17.48 7.55
CA GLU A 253 -5.58 16.35 8.32
C GLU A 253 -5.69 16.60 9.83
N VAL A 254 -5.70 15.54 10.64
CA VAL A 254 -5.84 15.64 12.11
C VAL A 254 -4.56 16.02 12.84
N ARG A 255 -3.41 16.04 12.15
CA ARG A 255 -2.08 16.32 12.71
C ARG A 255 -1.16 16.97 11.67
N PRO A 256 -0.12 17.70 12.09
CA PRO A 256 0.91 18.20 11.18
C PRO A 256 1.83 17.06 10.71
N SER A 257 1.43 16.36 9.66
CA SER A 257 2.22 15.29 9.03
C SER A 257 3.39 15.82 8.20
N ALA A 258 4.28 14.93 7.74
CA ALA A 258 5.30 15.30 6.77
C ALA A 258 4.68 15.80 5.45
N THR A 259 3.46 15.37 5.11
CA THR A 259 2.73 15.92 3.96
C THR A 259 2.26 17.34 4.27
N ALA A 260 1.67 17.58 5.44
CA ALA A 260 1.26 18.91 5.87
C ALA A 260 2.44 19.90 5.89
N SER A 261 3.65 19.44 6.26
CA SER A 261 4.85 20.29 6.29
C SER A 261 5.31 20.81 4.92
N ILE A 262 4.89 20.16 3.84
CA ILE A 262 5.18 20.60 2.46
C ILE A 262 3.94 21.17 1.77
N SER A 263 2.78 21.20 2.44
CA SER A 263 1.55 21.80 1.91
C SER A 263 1.62 23.33 2.00
N ASP A 264 1.01 24.00 1.02
CA ASP A 264 0.90 25.47 1.05
C ASP A 264 -0.10 25.91 2.13
N GLU A 265 -1.12 25.08 2.36
CA GLU A 265 -2.11 25.28 3.42
C GLU A 265 -2.39 23.95 4.16
N PHE A 266 -2.50 24.04 5.48
CA PHE A 266 -2.86 22.92 6.34
C PHE A 266 -3.99 23.32 7.29
N HIS A 267 -5.07 22.55 7.25
CA HIS A 267 -6.23 22.73 8.13
C HIS A 267 -6.37 21.50 9.03
N THR A 268 -6.32 21.75 10.35
CA THR A 268 -6.56 20.68 11.33
C THR A 268 -8.06 20.39 11.41
N VAL A 269 -8.46 19.19 11.01
CA VAL A 269 -9.88 18.77 11.02
C VAL A 269 -10.19 17.90 12.22
N ARG A 270 -11.46 17.92 12.69
CA ARG A 270 -11.93 16.88 13.62
C ARG A 270 -11.92 15.52 12.92
N PRO A 271 -11.51 14.43 13.59
CA PRO A 271 -11.50 13.11 12.97
C PRO A 271 -12.85 12.71 12.38
N ALA A 272 -12.84 12.12 11.18
CA ALA A 272 -14.02 11.66 10.43
C ALA A 272 -14.98 12.75 9.89
N SER A 273 -14.56 14.02 9.89
CA SER A 273 -15.36 15.15 9.38
C SER A 273 -15.05 15.53 7.92
N ASP A 274 -14.13 14.83 7.25
CA ASP A 274 -13.70 15.12 5.86
C ASP A 274 -14.86 15.16 4.87
N GLY A 275 -15.85 14.27 5.06
CA GLY A 275 -17.05 14.20 4.22
C GLY A 275 -17.93 15.44 4.33
N ALA A 276 -18.04 16.05 5.51
CA ALA A 276 -18.82 17.28 5.71
C ALA A 276 -18.19 18.45 4.93
N ILE A 277 -16.85 18.57 4.97
CA ILE A 277 -16.10 19.54 4.18
C ILE A 277 -16.35 19.31 2.69
N ALA A 278 -16.17 18.08 2.20
CA ALA A 278 -16.33 17.78 0.78
C ALA A 278 -17.77 18.02 0.27
N LEU A 279 -18.80 17.71 1.06
CA LEU A 279 -20.20 18.00 0.70
C LEU A 279 -20.48 19.50 0.66
N ALA A 280 -19.96 20.27 1.62
CA ALA A 280 -20.12 21.73 1.61
C ALA A 280 -19.38 22.39 0.43
N MET A 281 -18.19 21.90 0.09
CA MET A 281 -17.48 22.34 -1.10
C MET A 281 -18.27 22.03 -2.38
N ALA A 282 -18.85 20.83 -2.48
CA ALA A 282 -19.69 20.45 -3.62
C ALA A 282 -20.92 21.36 -3.76
N ARG A 283 -21.58 21.65 -2.63
CA ARG A 283 -22.71 22.59 -2.57
C ARG A 283 -22.29 23.98 -3.06
N THR A 284 -21.19 24.54 -2.56
CA THR A 284 -20.65 25.82 -3.03
C THR A 284 -20.40 25.82 -4.54
N ILE A 285 -19.76 24.79 -5.08
CA ILE A 285 -19.46 24.67 -6.52
C ILE A 285 -20.75 24.70 -7.35
N ILE A 286 -21.78 23.99 -6.91
CA ILE A 286 -23.07 23.94 -7.60
C ILE A 286 -23.83 25.26 -7.45
N ASP A 287 -23.91 25.80 -6.23
CA ASP A 287 -24.66 27.02 -5.92
C ASP A 287 -24.16 28.24 -6.67
N GLU A 288 -22.84 28.31 -6.88
CA GLU A 288 -22.20 29.41 -7.60
C GLU A 288 -22.07 29.16 -9.10
N GLY A 289 -22.60 28.05 -9.63
CA GLY A 289 -22.55 27.73 -11.05
C GLY A 289 -21.15 27.39 -11.57
N LEU A 290 -20.27 26.87 -10.71
CA LEU A 290 -18.87 26.54 -11.02
C LEU A 290 -18.67 25.09 -11.50
N ALA A 291 -19.73 24.28 -11.51
CA ALA A 291 -19.67 22.91 -12.00
C ALA A 291 -19.55 22.84 -13.54
N ASP A 292 -18.82 21.85 -14.07
CA ASP A 292 -18.83 21.50 -15.50
C ASP A 292 -20.13 20.72 -15.80
N GLY A 293 -21.22 21.47 -16.02
CA GLY A 293 -22.54 20.89 -16.28
C GLY A 293 -22.57 19.98 -17.51
N ALA A 294 -21.84 20.32 -18.58
CA ALA A 294 -21.75 19.50 -19.78
C ALA A 294 -21.04 18.16 -19.52
N PHE A 295 -19.99 18.16 -18.69
CA PHE A 295 -19.36 16.92 -18.24
C PHE A 295 -20.33 16.11 -17.38
N TRP A 296 -21.01 16.73 -16.43
CA TRP A 296 -21.96 16.07 -15.54
C TRP A 296 -23.10 15.41 -16.33
N GLU A 297 -23.81 16.15 -17.17
CA GLU A 297 -24.92 15.64 -17.98
C GLU A 297 -24.51 14.48 -18.89
N ARG A 298 -23.28 14.50 -19.40
CA ARG A 298 -22.77 13.44 -20.28
C ARG A 298 -22.44 12.15 -19.54
N TRP A 299 -21.93 12.23 -18.31
CA TRP A 299 -21.28 11.10 -17.65
C TRP A 299 -21.95 10.64 -16.36
N ALA A 300 -22.73 11.50 -15.70
CA ALA A 300 -23.50 11.14 -14.51
C ALA A 300 -24.86 10.56 -14.88
N ASN A 301 -25.39 9.72 -14.00
CA ASN A 301 -26.69 9.06 -14.14
C ASN A 301 -27.78 9.72 -13.28
N VAL A 302 -27.51 10.90 -12.71
CA VAL A 302 -28.41 11.67 -11.86
C VAL A 302 -28.36 13.14 -12.29
N PRO A 303 -29.50 13.84 -12.46
CA PRO A 303 -29.51 15.25 -12.78
C PRO A 303 -28.80 16.10 -11.72
N LEU A 304 -28.09 17.15 -12.15
CA LEU A 304 -27.38 18.05 -11.23
C LEU A 304 -28.34 18.77 -10.26
N ALA A 305 -29.59 19.01 -10.68
CA ALA A 305 -30.63 19.60 -9.82
C ALA A 305 -31.02 18.68 -8.64
N GLU A 306 -31.07 17.36 -8.86
CA GLU A 306 -31.33 16.41 -7.78
C GLU A 306 -30.16 16.38 -6.79
N VAL A 307 -28.92 16.41 -7.29
CA VAL A 307 -27.73 16.52 -6.44
C VAL A 307 -27.74 17.81 -5.62
N ARG A 308 -28.11 18.94 -6.23
CA ARG A 308 -28.25 20.21 -5.52
C ARG A 308 -29.25 20.11 -4.36
N ALA A 309 -30.40 19.47 -4.60
CA ALA A 309 -31.43 19.30 -3.57
C ALA A 309 -30.93 18.45 -2.39
N GLU A 310 -30.24 17.35 -2.66
CA GLU A 310 -29.63 16.51 -1.63
C GLU A 310 -28.51 17.23 -0.85
N LEU A 311 -27.89 18.24 -1.47
CA LEU A 311 -26.83 19.03 -0.85
C LEU A 311 -27.33 20.20 0.01
N GLU A 312 -28.64 20.48 0.03
CA GLU A 312 -29.23 21.61 0.77
C GLU A 312 -28.74 21.70 2.23
N PRO A 313 -28.70 20.60 3.02
CA PRO A 313 -28.30 20.65 4.44
C PRO A 313 -26.81 20.93 4.66
N PHE A 314 -25.96 20.65 3.67
CA PHE A 314 -24.50 20.66 3.82
C PHE A 314 -23.92 22.03 3.53
N THR A 315 -24.33 23.04 4.30
CA THR A 315 -23.81 24.41 4.16
C THR A 315 -22.34 24.51 4.61
N PRO A 316 -21.59 25.54 4.17
CA PRO A 316 -20.27 25.84 4.75
C PRO A 316 -20.30 26.00 6.28
N ALA A 317 -21.37 26.58 6.84
CA ALA A 317 -21.54 26.72 8.29
C ALA A 317 -21.77 25.37 8.99
N PHE A 318 -22.50 24.44 8.36
CA PHE A 318 -22.62 23.06 8.83
C PHE A 318 -21.24 22.38 8.86
N ALA A 319 -20.47 22.49 7.77
CA ALA A 319 -19.16 21.88 7.71
C ALA A 319 -18.16 22.48 8.71
N GLU A 320 -18.26 23.78 9.01
CA GLU A 320 -17.50 24.42 10.09
C GLU A 320 -17.87 23.84 11.46
N ALA A 321 -19.17 23.72 11.74
CA ALA A 321 -19.66 23.14 12.98
C ALA A 321 -19.17 21.70 13.19
N GLU A 322 -19.12 20.88 12.13
CA GLU A 322 -18.65 19.49 12.17
C GLU A 322 -17.12 19.37 12.23
N SER A 323 -16.41 20.09 11.36
CA SER A 323 -14.97 19.88 11.13
C SER A 323 -14.04 20.79 11.90
N GLY A 324 -14.53 21.96 12.32
CA GLY A 324 -13.72 23.04 12.89
C GLY A 324 -12.97 23.88 11.86
N VAL A 325 -13.11 23.62 10.56
CA VAL A 325 -12.54 24.46 9.49
C VAL A 325 -13.49 25.63 9.22
N PRO A 326 -13.02 26.89 9.22
CA PRO A 326 -13.90 28.04 9.00
C PRO A 326 -14.68 27.94 7.67
N ALA A 327 -15.98 28.28 7.70
CA ALA A 327 -16.85 28.22 6.53
C ALA A 327 -16.33 29.05 5.34
N ALA A 328 -15.69 30.19 5.63
CA ALA A 328 -15.07 31.04 4.63
C ALA A 328 -13.91 30.35 3.90
N GLU A 329 -13.10 29.56 4.62
CA GLU A 329 -12.00 28.79 4.04
C GLU A 329 -12.52 27.66 3.16
N ILE A 330 -13.53 26.91 3.63
CA ILE A 330 -14.17 25.85 2.83
C ILE A 330 -14.71 26.42 1.51
N THR A 331 -15.39 27.57 1.58
CA THR A 331 -15.93 28.27 0.40
C THR A 331 -14.83 28.73 -0.55
N ARG A 332 -13.77 29.37 -0.02
CA ARG A 332 -12.62 29.83 -0.81
C ARG A 332 -11.93 28.68 -1.52
N ILE A 333 -11.61 27.61 -0.80
CA ILE A 333 -10.91 26.44 -1.36
C ILE A 333 -11.77 25.76 -2.44
N ALA A 334 -13.09 25.70 -2.28
CA ALA A 334 -14.00 25.18 -3.30
C ALA A 334 -13.95 26.00 -4.60
N ARG A 335 -13.98 27.33 -4.50
CA ARG A 335 -13.86 28.25 -5.65
C ARG A 335 -12.51 28.10 -6.35
N GLU A 336 -11.41 28.07 -5.58
CA GLU A 336 -10.07 27.91 -6.13
C GLU A 336 -9.89 26.56 -6.84
N PHE A 337 -10.44 25.49 -6.26
CA PHE A 337 -10.41 24.16 -6.87
C PHE A 337 -11.16 24.10 -8.20
N ALA A 338 -12.36 24.69 -8.27
CA ALA A 338 -13.14 24.78 -9.50
C ALA A 338 -12.46 25.67 -10.54
N ALA A 339 -11.90 26.82 -10.14
CA ALA A 339 -11.18 27.71 -11.04
C ALA A 339 -9.91 27.07 -11.63
N ALA A 340 -9.28 26.13 -10.92
CA ALA A 340 -8.12 25.38 -11.41
C ALA A 340 -8.48 24.22 -12.36
N ALA A 341 -9.76 23.89 -12.52
CA ALA A 341 -10.18 22.81 -13.40
C ALA A 341 -9.85 23.11 -14.88
N PRO A 342 -9.43 22.11 -15.67
CA PRO A 342 -9.34 20.68 -15.32
C PRO A 342 -8.00 20.28 -14.68
N ALA A 343 -7.06 21.20 -14.49
CA ALA A 343 -5.75 20.93 -13.91
C ALA A 343 -5.79 20.90 -12.37
N CYS A 344 -6.77 20.21 -11.80
CA CYS A 344 -6.94 20.05 -10.37
C CYS A 344 -7.29 18.60 -10.02
N THR A 345 -7.03 18.17 -8.79
CA THR A 345 -7.44 16.84 -8.35
C THR A 345 -7.57 16.74 -6.83
N THR A 346 -8.41 15.82 -6.36
CA THR A 346 -8.40 15.42 -4.95
C THR A 346 -7.54 14.19 -4.71
N ILE A 347 -6.91 14.11 -3.53
CA ILE A 347 -6.17 12.95 -3.01
C ILE A 347 -6.83 12.53 -1.71
N SER A 348 -7.05 11.22 -1.53
CA SER A 348 -7.56 10.70 -0.25
C SER A 348 -7.07 9.29 0.03
N ASN A 349 -6.90 8.94 1.30
CA ASN A 349 -6.47 7.60 1.67
C ASN A 349 -7.05 7.20 3.03
N ARG A 350 -6.29 6.49 3.86
CA ARG A 350 -6.80 5.96 5.13
C ARG A 350 -7.29 7.02 6.11
N GLY A 351 -6.77 8.25 6.06
CA GLY A 351 -7.19 9.32 6.97
C GLY A 351 -8.69 9.62 6.86
N SER A 352 -9.22 9.73 5.63
CA SER A 352 -10.65 9.93 5.36
C SER A 352 -11.43 8.60 5.32
N ALA A 353 -10.81 7.52 4.84
CA ALA A 353 -11.52 6.28 4.52
C ALA A 353 -11.67 5.28 5.69
N LYS A 354 -10.82 5.37 6.73
CA LYS A 354 -10.79 4.39 7.84
C LYS A 354 -11.64 4.78 9.03
N HIS A 355 -12.84 5.25 8.73
CA HIS A 355 -13.92 5.51 9.67
C HIS A 355 -15.15 4.69 9.31
N TYR A 356 -16.13 4.62 10.22
CA TYR A 356 -17.39 3.90 10.01
C TYR A 356 -18.13 4.39 8.75
N ASN A 357 -18.15 5.71 8.52
CA ASN A 357 -18.74 6.38 7.36
C ASN A 357 -17.72 6.68 6.23
N GLY A 358 -16.47 6.20 6.32
CA GLY A 358 -15.38 6.64 5.44
C GLY A 358 -15.59 6.35 3.94
N VAL A 359 -16.43 5.36 3.60
CA VAL A 359 -16.86 5.11 2.22
C VAL A 359 -17.65 6.29 1.67
N GLN A 360 -18.58 6.85 2.44
CA GLN A 360 -19.39 7.98 1.99
C GLN A 360 -18.58 9.27 1.97
N ALA A 361 -17.68 9.47 2.94
CA ALA A 361 -16.75 10.60 2.93
C ALA A 361 -15.89 10.61 1.67
N ASP A 362 -15.28 9.49 1.29
CA ASP A 362 -14.50 9.40 0.05
C ASP A 362 -15.35 9.52 -1.22
N ARG A 363 -16.63 9.13 -1.19
CA ARG A 363 -17.57 9.40 -2.30
C ARG A 363 -17.81 10.90 -2.48
N ALA A 364 -18.04 11.62 -1.38
CA ALA A 364 -18.15 13.08 -1.41
C ALA A 364 -16.86 13.73 -1.93
N ILE A 365 -15.69 13.28 -1.47
CA ILE A 365 -14.40 13.77 -1.97
C ILE A 365 -14.26 13.52 -3.48
N ARG A 366 -14.58 12.31 -3.97
CA ARG A 366 -14.53 12.02 -5.42
C ARG A 366 -15.55 12.79 -6.24
N MET A 367 -16.70 13.12 -5.67
CA MET A 367 -17.71 13.93 -6.35
C MET A 367 -17.15 15.29 -6.77
N LEU A 368 -16.22 15.88 -6.00
CA LEU A 368 -15.57 17.14 -6.36
C LEU A 368 -14.85 17.05 -7.71
N ASP A 369 -14.09 15.98 -7.95
CA ASP A 369 -13.38 15.76 -9.23
C ASP A 369 -14.36 15.65 -10.41
N VAL A 370 -15.49 14.96 -10.19
CA VAL A 370 -16.55 14.78 -11.21
C VAL A 370 -17.28 16.11 -11.48
N LEU A 371 -17.61 16.86 -10.44
CA LEU A 371 -18.35 18.13 -10.55
C LEU A 371 -17.61 19.17 -11.38
N VAL A 372 -16.29 19.26 -11.25
CA VAL A 372 -15.47 20.22 -12.01
C VAL A 372 -14.97 19.65 -13.34
N GLY A 373 -15.37 18.42 -13.69
CA GLY A 373 -15.04 17.80 -14.98
C GLY A 373 -13.55 17.53 -15.19
N ASN A 374 -12.77 17.31 -14.14
CA ASN A 374 -11.32 17.04 -14.25
C ASN A 374 -11.00 15.57 -14.59
N VAL A 375 -11.98 14.68 -14.48
CA VAL A 375 -11.76 13.23 -14.65
C VAL A 375 -11.42 12.90 -16.10
N GLY A 376 -10.29 12.22 -16.31
CA GLY A 376 -9.79 11.84 -17.62
C GLY A 376 -9.20 12.99 -18.44
N ARG A 377 -9.01 14.17 -17.85
CA ARG A 377 -8.38 15.34 -18.49
C ARG A 377 -6.93 15.54 -18.03
N PRO A 378 -6.05 16.15 -18.85
CA PRO A 378 -4.67 16.46 -18.45
C PRO A 378 -4.63 17.30 -17.16
N GLY A 379 -3.79 16.90 -16.21
CA GLY A 379 -3.68 17.53 -14.90
C GLY A 379 -4.78 17.18 -13.90
N GLY A 380 -5.75 16.35 -14.31
CA GLY A 380 -6.86 15.92 -13.47
C GLY A 380 -6.73 14.51 -12.90
N PHE A 381 -7.86 13.95 -12.49
CA PHE A 381 -7.94 12.57 -12.00
C PHE A 381 -7.88 11.58 -13.17
N CYS A 382 -6.88 10.69 -13.21
CA CYS A 382 -6.79 9.68 -14.25
C CYS A 382 -7.66 8.47 -13.93
N LEU A 383 -8.43 8.05 -14.93
CA LEU A 383 -9.00 6.72 -14.94
C LEU A 383 -7.90 5.72 -15.29
N SER A 384 -7.32 5.07 -14.29
CA SER A 384 -6.35 4.00 -14.49
C SER A 384 -6.92 2.93 -15.42
N THR A 385 -6.21 2.63 -16.49
CA THR A 385 -6.55 1.53 -17.40
C THR A 385 -5.92 0.24 -16.89
N LEU A 386 -6.71 -0.83 -16.81
CA LEU A 386 -6.15 -2.17 -16.69
C LEU A 386 -5.34 -2.50 -17.96
N ARG A 387 -4.08 -2.93 -17.78
CA ARG A 387 -3.22 -3.73 -18.70
C ARG A 387 -3.05 -3.31 -20.19
N MET A 388 -3.69 -2.27 -20.70
CA MET A 388 -3.81 -2.04 -22.15
C MET A 388 -3.40 -0.63 -22.62
N TRP A 389 -2.45 0.03 -21.95
CA TRP A 389 -1.79 1.20 -22.54
C TRP A 389 -0.64 0.78 -23.45
N LYS A 390 -0.69 1.23 -24.71
CA LYS A 390 0.31 1.00 -25.76
C LYS A 390 1.13 2.26 -26.11
N GLU A 391 1.00 3.32 -25.33
CA GLU A 391 1.69 4.60 -25.59
C GLU A 391 2.62 5.02 -24.45
N ARG A 392 3.57 5.90 -24.79
CA ARG A 392 4.69 6.57 -24.09
C ARG A 392 5.15 6.09 -22.69
N TYR A 393 4.25 5.69 -21.79
CA TYR A 393 4.56 5.11 -20.48
C TYR A 393 4.26 3.61 -20.37
N GLY A 394 3.80 2.97 -21.45
CA GLY A 394 3.62 1.53 -21.58
C GLY A 394 4.57 0.93 -22.62
N GLN A 395 5.54 0.15 -22.16
CA GLN A 395 6.37 -0.78 -22.94
C GLN A 395 7.46 -0.20 -23.87
N TRP A 396 8.12 0.90 -23.52
CA TRP A 396 9.40 1.23 -24.18
C TRP A 396 10.55 0.40 -23.58
N GLY A 397 11.19 -0.44 -24.40
CA GLY A 397 12.51 -1.02 -24.10
C GLY A 397 12.57 -2.29 -23.23
N LEU A 398 11.42 -2.87 -22.84
CA LEU A 398 11.40 -4.25 -22.35
C LEU A 398 11.18 -5.18 -23.55
N PRO A 399 11.91 -6.31 -23.68
CA PRO A 399 11.68 -7.25 -24.77
C PRO A 399 10.20 -7.62 -24.82
N THR A 400 9.63 -7.58 -26.02
CA THR A 400 8.28 -8.06 -26.30
C THR A 400 8.27 -9.55 -26.01
N ILE A 401 7.90 -9.92 -24.79
CA ILE A 401 7.52 -11.29 -24.51
C ILE A 401 6.09 -11.38 -25.00
N ASP A 402 5.87 -12.10 -26.11
CA ASP A 402 4.52 -12.38 -26.59
C ASP A 402 3.66 -12.84 -25.41
N GLN A 403 2.57 -12.09 -25.16
CA GLN A 403 1.55 -12.58 -24.23
C GLN A 403 1.00 -13.86 -24.85
N PRO A 404 0.94 -14.98 -24.11
CA PRO A 404 0.28 -16.17 -24.60
C PRO A 404 -1.16 -15.82 -25.01
N ALA A 405 -1.59 -16.40 -26.13
CA ALA A 405 -2.91 -16.31 -26.74
C ALA A 405 -4.04 -16.55 -25.70
N PRO A 406 -5.31 -16.16 -25.98
CA PRO A 406 -6.37 -15.97 -25.00
C PRO A 406 -6.51 -17.07 -23.95
N ARG A 407 -6.81 -16.60 -22.73
CA ARG A 407 -6.86 -17.40 -21.49
C ARG A 407 -7.66 -18.70 -21.70
N PRO A 408 -7.04 -19.88 -21.52
CA PRO A 408 -7.81 -21.11 -21.36
C PRO A 408 -8.82 -20.93 -20.23
N LYS A 409 -9.98 -21.61 -20.33
CA LYS A 409 -10.94 -21.72 -19.22
C LYS A 409 -10.12 -21.98 -17.95
N GLY A 410 -10.33 -21.17 -16.91
CA GLY A 410 -9.56 -21.25 -15.66
C GLY A 410 -9.40 -22.71 -15.25
N PRO A 411 -8.24 -23.11 -14.68
CA PRO A 411 -7.85 -24.52 -14.60
C PRO A 411 -9.04 -25.32 -14.08
N ARG A 412 -9.64 -26.12 -14.97
CA ARG A 412 -10.57 -27.13 -14.51
C ARG A 412 -9.74 -28.01 -13.59
N PRO A 413 -10.24 -28.40 -12.41
CA PRO A 413 -9.53 -29.36 -11.58
C PRO A 413 -9.08 -30.50 -12.48
N VAL A 414 -7.78 -30.82 -12.44
CA VAL A 414 -7.24 -31.94 -13.19
C VAL A 414 -7.68 -33.19 -12.46
N LEU A 415 -8.91 -33.61 -12.74
CA LEU A 415 -9.53 -34.78 -12.15
C LEU A 415 -8.89 -36.04 -12.76
N ARG A 416 -8.75 -37.09 -11.96
CA ARG A 416 -8.42 -38.43 -12.48
C ARG A 416 -9.35 -38.77 -13.65
N GLY A 417 -8.78 -39.30 -14.73
CA GLY A 417 -9.53 -39.65 -15.94
C GLY A 417 -9.82 -38.49 -16.90
N SER A 418 -9.41 -37.25 -16.57
CA SER A 418 -9.49 -36.14 -17.52
C SER A 418 -8.34 -36.16 -18.53
N LYS A 419 -8.57 -35.64 -19.74
CA LYS A 419 -7.54 -35.50 -20.78
C LYS A 419 -6.27 -34.79 -20.27
N HIS A 420 -6.43 -33.78 -19.42
CA HIS A 420 -5.31 -33.01 -18.86
C HIS A 420 -4.54 -33.79 -17.77
N PHE A 421 -5.14 -34.81 -17.15
CA PHE A 421 -4.43 -35.67 -16.17
C PHE A 421 -3.47 -36.62 -16.86
N ALA A 422 -3.87 -37.14 -18.03
CA ALA A 422 -3.05 -38.03 -18.86
C ALA A 422 -1.78 -37.34 -19.42
N GLU A 423 -1.78 -36.00 -19.45
CA GLU A 423 -0.66 -35.17 -19.93
C GLU A 423 0.36 -34.80 -18.81
N LEU A 424 0.11 -35.19 -17.55
CA LEU A 424 1.03 -34.91 -16.44
C LEU A 424 2.25 -35.86 -16.46
N PRO A 425 3.38 -35.49 -15.82
CA PRO A 425 4.51 -36.41 -15.66
C PRO A 425 4.09 -37.71 -14.97
N GLN A 426 4.64 -38.84 -15.42
CA GLN A 426 4.25 -40.18 -14.93
C GLN A 426 4.35 -40.32 -13.40
N GLU A 427 5.41 -39.78 -12.79
CA GLU A 427 5.59 -39.74 -11.34
C GLU A 427 4.42 -39.02 -10.61
N VAL A 428 3.86 -37.97 -11.23
CA VAL A 428 2.70 -37.24 -10.69
C VAL A 428 1.43 -38.06 -10.86
N GLN A 429 1.27 -38.73 -12.00
CA GLN A 429 0.13 -39.61 -12.25
C GLN A 429 0.11 -40.79 -11.27
N GLU A 430 1.25 -41.43 -11.06
CA GLU A 430 1.42 -42.56 -10.12
C GLU A 430 1.19 -42.14 -8.67
N ARG A 431 1.76 -40.99 -8.27
CA ARG A 431 1.52 -40.42 -6.94
C ARG A 431 0.05 -40.10 -6.72
N VAL A 432 -0.62 -39.55 -7.73
CA VAL A 432 -2.05 -39.28 -7.67
C VAL A 432 -2.85 -40.57 -7.72
N ALA A 433 -2.44 -41.62 -8.45
CA ALA A 433 -3.07 -42.94 -8.50
C ALA A 433 -2.97 -43.71 -7.16
N GLY A 434 -1.98 -43.39 -6.34
CA GLY A 434 -1.88 -43.86 -4.95
C GLY A 434 -2.84 -43.18 -3.97
N PHE A 435 -3.57 -42.13 -4.38
CA PHE A 435 -4.57 -41.50 -3.50
C PHE A 435 -5.85 -42.33 -3.38
N PRO A 436 -6.57 -42.24 -2.24
CA PRO A 436 -7.88 -42.86 -2.09
C PRO A 436 -8.87 -42.40 -3.18
N PRO A 437 -9.83 -43.24 -3.62
CA PRO A 437 -10.80 -42.90 -4.68
C PRO A 437 -11.61 -41.62 -4.43
N GLU A 438 -11.78 -41.24 -3.16
CA GLU A 438 -12.53 -40.06 -2.72
C GLU A 438 -11.71 -38.75 -2.68
N TRP A 439 -10.46 -38.78 -3.15
CA TRP A 439 -9.54 -37.64 -3.26
C TRP A 439 -9.43 -37.11 -4.69
#